data_AF-A0A2E8BEH1-F1
#
_entry.id   AF-A0A2E8BEH1-F1
#
_cell.length_a   1.000
_cell.length_b   1.000
_cell.length_c   1.000
_cell.angle_alpha   90.00
_cell.angle_beta   90.00
_cell.angle_gamma   90.00
#
_symmetry.space_group_name_H-M   'P 1'
#
loop_
_entity.id
_entity.type
_entity.pdbx_description
1 polymer ?
#
loop_
_entity_poly.entity_id
_entity_poly.type
_entity_poly.pdbx_seq_one_letter_code
_entity_poly.pdbx_strand_id
1 'polypeptide(L)'
;MIQTHDNNIEAGSIEHKMTIERKLLGNLLYKISNAEWKGLTLLSEAVAASEACIIDEDGVITANHPEADICLDVRKTIFQDDGHIHCWASSTASGVKVRQRACVAANEAYGRIPATDNCFAFVLWADSGFARMPLTLRDAILYCQDPEEAERKKAEKTRRCDLIRKIFREQKLKRDAEIREAELLKTLRNDERIRLGHMGWRELMTEQRADEGGDSLSELFARDFRSAMLRGEVMQ
;
A
#
# COMPACT_ATOMS: atom_id res chain seq x y z
N MET A 1 -57.95 4.34 13.30
CA MET A 1 -57.80 3.12 12.48
C MET A 1 -56.75 3.28 11.37
N ILE A 2 -55.60 3.95 11.63
CA ILE A 2 -54.53 4.13 10.62
C ILE A 2 -53.21 3.44 11.05
N GLN A 3 -53.06 3.06 12.32
CA GLN A 3 -51.81 2.50 12.86
C GLN A 3 -51.49 1.05 12.45
N THR A 4 -52.42 0.30 11.84
CA THR A 4 -52.19 -1.12 11.51
C THR A 4 -51.51 -1.32 10.15
N HIS A 5 -51.56 -0.33 9.25
CA HIS A 5 -50.95 -0.45 7.93
C HIS A 5 -49.44 -0.13 7.96
N ASP A 6 -49.03 0.90 8.71
CA ASP A 6 -47.62 1.28 8.84
C ASP A 6 -46.82 0.20 9.60
N ASN A 7 -47.40 -0.37 10.66
CA ASN A 7 -46.77 -1.46 11.44
C ASN A 7 -46.53 -2.73 10.62
N ASN A 8 -47.37 -3.03 9.62
CA ASN A 8 -47.20 -4.21 8.76
C ASN A 8 -46.12 -4.01 7.69
N ILE A 9 -45.95 -2.77 7.21
CA ILE A 9 -44.88 -2.39 6.27
C ILE A 9 -43.53 -2.40 6.99
N GLU A 10 -43.47 -1.86 8.21
CA GLU A 10 -42.26 -1.89 9.04
C GLU A 10 -41.87 -3.32 9.45
N ALA A 11 -42.83 -4.17 9.84
CA ALA A 11 -42.57 -5.57 10.17
C ALA A 11 -42.00 -6.36 8.97
N GLY A 12 -42.57 -6.18 7.78
CA GLY A 12 -42.05 -6.80 6.56
C GLY A 12 -40.65 -6.31 6.18
N SER A 13 -40.35 -5.03 6.42
CA SER A 13 -39.01 -4.46 6.22
C SER A 13 -37.98 -5.05 7.21
N ILE A 14 -38.36 -5.23 8.48
CA ILE A 14 -37.49 -5.81 9.51
C ILE A 14 -37.20 -7.28 9.22
N GLU A 15 -38.21 -8.09 8.88
CA GLU A 15 -38.02 -9.50 8.54
C GLU A 15 -37.11 -9.69 7.33
N HIS A 16 -37.23 -8.81 6.33
CA HIS A 16 -36.38 -8.81 5.15
C HIS A 16 -34.91 -8.51 5.51
N LYS A 17 -34.66 -7.47 6.32
CA LYS A 17 -33.30 -7.14 6.80
C LYS A 17 -32.69 -8.27 7.61
N MET A 18 -33.44 -8.88 8.53
CA MET A 18 -32.97 -10.03 9.32
C MET A 18 -32.66 -11.25 8.44
N THR A 19 -33.34 -11.39 7.30
CA THR A 19 -33.06 -12.45 6.32
C THR A 19 -31.76 -12.17 5.60
N ILE A 20 -31.51 -10.92 5.20
CA ILE A 20 -30.25 -10.49 4.58
C ILE A 20 -29.07 -10.68 5.54
N GLU A 21 -29.18 -10.24 6.79
CA GLU A 21 -28.13 -10.42 7.80
C GLU A 21 -27.79 -11.90 8.02
N ARG A 22 -28.82 -12.76 8.03
CA ARG A 22 -28.64 -14.22 8.09
C ARG A 22 -27.97 -14.79 6.84
N LYS A 23 -28.26 -14.28 5.64
CA LYS A 23 -27.53 -14.70 4.43
C LYS A 23 -26.06 -14.27 4.50
N LEU A 24 -25.80 -13.02 4.87
CA LEU A 24 -24.46 -12.45 4.95
C LEU A 24 -23.56 -13.22 5.92
N LEU A 25 -23.99 -13.44 7.16
CA LEU A 25 -23.12 -14.02 8.21
C LEU A 25 -23.64 -15.32 8.80
N GLY A 26 -24.93 -15.63 8.69
CA GLY A 26 -25.54 -16.84 9.23
C GLY A 26 -25.21 -17.05 10.70
N ASN A 27 -24.65 -18.22 11.03
CA ASN A 27 -24.23 -18.54 12.38
C ASN A 27 -23.00 -17.74 12.86
N LEU A 28 -22.42 -16.85 12.07
CA LEU A 28 -21.28 -16.05 12.48
C LEU A 28 -21.70 -14.70 13.10
N LEU A 29 -22.99 -14.37 13.11
CA LEU A 29 -23.54 -13.16 13.70
C LEU A 29 -23.12 -12.94 15.16
N TYR A 30 -23.01 -14.00 15.96
CA TYR A 30 -22.61 -13.88 17.38
C TYR A 30 -21.11 -13.64 17.60
N LYS A 31 -20.29 -13.68 16.54
CA LYS A 31 -18.83 -13.56 16.62
C LYS A 31 -18.31 -12.16 16.27
N ILE A 32 -19.16 -11.29 15.74
CA ILE A 32 -18.72 -9.97 15.27
C ILE A 32 -18.72 -8.94 16.39
N SER A 33 -17.87 -7.92 16.28
CA SER A 33 -17.79 -6.83 17.25
C SER A 33 -19.00 -5.88 17.13
N ASN A 34 -19.22 -5.02 18.14
CA ASN A 34 -20.26 -3.99 18.06
C ASN A 34 -20.07 -3.01 16.89
N ALA A 35 -18.82 -2.75 16.47
CA ALA A 35 -18.54 -1.91 15.32
C ALA A 35 -18.97 -2.60 14.02
N GLU A 36 -18.62 -3.88 13.88
CA GLU A 36 -19.05 -4.70 12.73
C GLU A 36 -20.57 -4.90 12.70
N TRP A 37 -21.22 -5.01 13.86
CA TRP A 37 -22.68 -5.12 13.92
C TRP A 37 -23.37 -3.87 13.36
N LYS A 38 -22.88 -2.68 13.72
CA LYS A 38 -23.41 -1.42 13.19
C LYS A 38 -23.22 -1.30 11.67
N GLY A 39 -22.03 -1.64 11.18
CA GLY A 39 -21.75 -1.66 9.75
C GLY A 39 -22.59 -2.71 9.01
N LEU A 40 -22.86 -3.87 9.63
CA LEU A 40 -23.72 -4.91 9.07
C LEU A 40 -25.16 -4.43 8.87
N THR A 41 -25.72 -3.69 9.83
CA THR A 41 -27.07 -3.11 9.70
C THR A 41 -27.13 -2.13 8.52
N LEU A 42 -26.10 -1.29 8.33
CA LEU A 42 -26.04 -0.39 7.18
C LEU A 42 -25.86 -1.16 5.86
N LEU A 43 -25.04 -2.21 5.87
CA LEU A 43 -24.85 -3.09 4.72
C LEU A 43 -26.15 -3.81 4.34
N SER A 44 -26.91 -4.32 5.31
CA SER A 44 -28.16 -5.02 5.03
C SER A 44 -29.20 -4.07 4.43
N GLU A 45 -29.24 -2.82 4.88
CA GLU A 45 -30.06 -1.76 4.29
C GLU A 45 -29.64 -1.41 2.86
N ALA A 46 -28.35 -1.22 2.60
CA ALA A 46 -27.87 -0.92 1.27
C ALA A 46 -28.16 -2.06 0.29
N VAL A 47 -27.93 -3.31 0.68
CA VAL A 47 -28.20 -4.42 -0.24
C VAL A 47 -29.70 -4.63 -0.44
N ALA A 48 -30.53 -4.39 0.56
CA ALA A 48 -31.99 -4.43 0.38
C ALA A 48 -32.48 -3.37 -0.62
N ALA A 49 -31.80 -2.22 -0.68
CA ALA A 49 -32.14 -1.11 -1.57
C ALA A 49 -31.45 -1.18 -2.96
N SER A 50 -30.40 -1.98 -3.09
CA SER A 50 -29.59 -2.06 -4.31
C SER A 50 -30.30 -2.90 -5.39
N GLU A 51 -30.38 -2.35 -6.59
CA GLU A 51 -30.84 -3.08 -7.80
C GLU A 51 -29.67 -3.78 -8.52
N ALA A 52 -28.44 -3.39 -8.22
CA ALA A 52 -27.24 -3.91 -8.87
C ALA A 52 -26.66 -5.17 -8.21
N CYS A 53 -27.04 -5.44 -6.95
CA CYS A 53 -26.47 -6.49 -6.11
C CYS A 53 -27.46 -7.61 -5.78
N ILE A 54 -26.96 -8.84 -5.71
CA ILE A 54 -27.70 -10.03 -5.26
C ILE A 54 -26.86 -10.76 -4.21
N ILE A 55 -27.50 -11.26 -3.15
CA ILE A 55 -26.83 -12.02 -2.08
C ILE A 55 -27.20 -13.51 -2.18
N ASP A 56 -26.19 -14.38 -2.10
CA ASP A 56 -26.37 -15.82 -1.96
C ASP A 56 -26.38 -16.32 -0.49
N GLU A 57 -26.62 -17.61 -0.28
CA GLU A 57 -26.68 -18.19 1.07
C GLU A 57 -25.29 -18.31 1.75
N ASP A 58 -24.22 -18.16 0.97
CA ASP A 58 -22.83 -18.25 1.44
C ASP A 58 -22.29 -16.90 1.92
N GLY A 59 -23.09 -15.84 1.84
CA GLY A 59 -22.70 -14.49 2.23
C GLY A 59 -21.85 -13.79 1.17
N VAL A 60 -22.03 -14.18 -0.10
CA VAL A 60 -21.40 -13.51 -1.24
C VAL A 60 -22.39 -12.51 -1.84
N ILE A 61 -21.95 -11.26 -1.95
CA ILE A 61 -22.65 -10.22 -2.69
C ILE A 61 -22.12 -10.25 -4.12
N THR A 62 -23.00 -10.50 -5.09
CA THR A 62 -22.68 -10.47 -6.52
C THR A 62 -23.30 -9.24 -7.15
N ALA A 63 -22.46 -8.40 -7.73
CA ALA A 63 -22.84 -7.23 -8.50
C ALA A 63 -22.71 -7.53 -9.99
N ASN A 64 -23.78 -7.23 -10.74
CA ASN A 64 -23.78 -7.42 -12.19
C ASN A 64 -22.95 -6.32 -12.86
N HIS A 65 -21.97 -6.70 -13.67
CA HIS A 65 -21.23 -5.78 -14.52
C HIS A 65 -21.20 -6.32 -15.96
N PRO A 66 -21.30 -5.47 -17.00
CA PRO A 66 -21.55 -5.92 -18.38
C PRO A 66 -20.54 -6.95 -18.93
N GLU A 67 -19.32 -6.92 -18.39
CA GLU A 67 -18.21 -7.74 -18.86
C GLU A 67 -17.97 -9.01 -18.03
N ALA A 68 -18.37 -9.01 -16.76
CA ALA A 68 -18.17 -10.09 -15.79
C ALA A 68 -18.95 -9.78 -14.52
N ASP A 69 -19.40 -10.81 -13.80
CA ASP A 69 -19.95 -10.64 -12.46
C ASP A 69 -18.84 -10.33 -11.46
N ILE A 70 -19.11 -9.39 -10.56
CA ILE A 70 -18.16 -9.00 -9.52
C ILE A 70 -18.71 -9.47 -8.18
N CYS A 71 -17.97 -10.38 -7.54
CA CYS A 71 -18.40 -11.02 -6.31
C CYS A 71 -17.54 -10.55 -5.13
N LEU A 72 -18.18 -10.32 -3.98
CA LEU A 72 -17.59 -9.97 -2.69
C LEU A 72 -17.96 -11.03 -1.65
N ASP A 73 -16.97 -11.64 -1.00
CA ASP A 73 -17.19 -12.55 0.14
C ASP A 73 -17.12 -11.75 1.47
N VAL A 74 -18.30 -11.48 2.03
CA VAL A 74 -18.44 -10.65 3.23
C VAL A 74 -17.87 -11.37 4.46
N ARG A 75 -18.08 -12.68 4.56
CA ARG A 75 -17.57 -13.49 5.68
C ARG A 75 -16.06 -13.47 5.71
N LYS A 76 -15.40 -13.74 4.59
CA LYS A 76 -13.93 -13.66 4.53
C LYS A 76 -13.44 -12.25 4.84
N THR A 77 -14.08 -11.22 4.30
CA THR A 77 -13.67 -9.82 4.51
C THR A 77 -13.69 -9.45 6.00
N ILE A 78 -14.69 -9.91 6.76
CA ILE A 78 -14.79 -9.64 8.20
C ILE A 78 -13.83 -10.50 9.03
N PHE A 79 -13.72 -11.80 8.73
CA PHE A 79 -13.00 -12.74 9.61
C PHE A 79 -11.50 -12.90 9.29
N GLN A 80 -11.04 -12.53 8.09
CA GLN A 80 -9.59 -12.50 7.80
C GLN A 80 -8.94 -11.22 8.30
N ASP A 81 -9.69 -10.11 8.32
CA ASP A 81 -9.34 -8.86 9.01
C ASP A 81 -7.94 -8.31 8.66
N ASP A 82 -7.53 -8.51 7.39
CA ASP A 82 -6.26 -8.08 6.81
C ASP A 82 -6.35 -6.68 6.17
N GLY A 83 -7.47 -5.98 6.38
CA GLY A 83 -7.75 -4.66 5.80
C GLY A 83 -8.11 -4.69 4.31
N HIS A 84 -8.26 -5.87 3.72
CA HIS A 84 -8.59 -6.05 2.31
C HIS A 84 -10.02 -6.55 2.11
N ILE A 85 -10.64 -6.09 1.03
CA ILE A 85 -11.92 -6.57 0.55
C ILE A 85 -11.69 -7.81 -0.31
N HIS A 86 -12.19 -8.96 0.12
CA HIS A 86 -12.06 -10.21 -0.63
C HIS A 86 -13.09 -10.29 -1.75
N CYS A 87 -12.68 -9.85 -2.94
CA CYS A 87 -13.50 -9.84 -4.14
C CYS A 87 -12.87 -10.63 -5.30
N TRP A 88 -13.69 -11.04 -6.25
CA TRP A 88 -13.25 -11.66 -7.50
C TRP A 88 -14.18 -11.29 -8.65
N ALA A 89 -13.62 -11.27 -9.86
CA ALA A 89 -14.41 -11.28 -11.07
C ALA A 89 -14.73 -12.73 -11.45
N SER A 90 -15.92 -12.96 -11.97
CA SER A 90 -16.37 -14.25 -12.51
C SER A 90 -17.05 -14.02 -13.85
N SER A 91 -16.66 -14.77 -14.88
CA SER A 91 -17.40 -14.77 -16.16
C SER A 91 -17.75 -16.18 -16.56
N THR A 92 -18.93 -16.33 -17.17
CA THR A 92 -19.41 -17.58 -17.78
C THR A 92 -19.61 -17.41 -19.29
N ALA A 93 -19.19 -16.27 -19.86
CA ALA A 93 -19.43 -15.92 -21.26
C ALA A 93 -18.78 -16.90 -22.25
N SER A 94 -17.67 -17.53 -21.87
CA SER A 94 -16.94 -18.53 -22.67
C SER A 94 -17.43 -19.97 -22.46
N GLY A 95 -18.52 -20.18 -21.70
CA GLY A 95 -19.03 -21.51 -21.32
C GLY A 95 -18.22 -22.19 -20.20
N VAL A 96 -17.02 -21.72 -19.90
CA VAL A 96 -16.21 -22.13 -18.75
C VAL A 96 -16.25 -21.04 -17.70
N LYS A 97 -16.54 -21.40 -16.45
CA LYS A 97 -16.55 -20.44 -15.34
C LYS A 97 -15.12 -20.03 -14.99
N VAL A 98 -14.69 -18.86 -15.43
CA VAL A 98 -13.38 -18.29 -15.10
C VAL A 98 -13.54 -17.37 -13.90
N ARG A 99 -12.73 -17.59 -12.85
CA ARG A 99 -12.72 -16.77 -11.63
C ARG A 99 -11.32 -16.20 -11.40
N GLN A 100 -11.24 -14.88 -11.23
CA GLN A 100 -9.98 -14.21 -10.93
C GLN A 100 -10.12 -13.34 -9.67
N ARG A 101 -9.29 -13.60 -8.67
CA ARG A 101 -9.27 -12.82 -7.42
C ARG A 101 -8.76 -11.41 -7.69
N ALA A 102 -9.40 -10.44 -7.04
CA ALA A 102 -8.98 -9.06 -6.99
C ALA A 102 -8.70 -8.66 -5.54
N CYS A 103 -7.76 -7.75 -5.37
CA CYS A 103 -7.35 -7.24 -4.07
C CYS A 103 -7.69 -5.75 -4.02
N VAL A 104 -8.61 -5.36 -3.15
CA VAL A 104 -8.97 -3.96 -2.92
C VAL A 104 -8.70 -3.66 -1.46
N ALA A 105 -7.64 -2.90 -1.18
CA ALA A 105 -7.29 -2.50 0.18
C ALA A 105 -8.04 -1.22 0.54
N ALA A 106 -8.55 -1.17 1.77
CA ALA A 106 -9.08 0.06 2.32
C ALA A 106 -7.95 1.05 2.60
N ASN A 107 -8.22 2.36 2.51
CA ASN A 107 -7.21 3.36 2.82
C ASN A 107 -7.04 3.48 4.35
N GLU A 108 -5.87 3.07 4.85
CA GLU A 108 -5.53 3.09 6.29
C GLU A 108 -5.33 4.51 6.87
N ALA A 109 -5.35 5.57 6.04
CA ALA A 109 -5.07 6.94 6.46
C ALA A 109 -6.01 7.47 7.57
N TYR A 110 -7.21 6.91 7.70
CA TYR A 110 -8.22 7.33 8.69
C TYR A 110 -8.35 6.36 9.87
N GLY A 111 -7.40 5.43 10.03
CA GLY A 111 -7.45 4.37 11.03
C GLY A 111 -8.17 3.10 10.53
N ARG A 112 -8.37 2.15 11.43
CA ARG A 112 -8.98 0.86 11.10
C ARG A 112 -10.49 1.02 10.95
N ILE A 113 -10.96 0.98 9.70
CA ILE A 113 -12.37 0.98 9.34
C ILE A 113 -12.92 -0.45 9.51
N PRO A 114 -14.15 -0.63 10.05
CA PRO A 114 -14.80 -1.94 10.09
C PRO A 114 -14.85 -2.60 8.70
N ALA A 115 -14.68 -3.90 8.65
CA ALA A 115 -14.71 -4.66 7.41
C ALA A 115 -16.10 -4.59 6.73
N THR A 116 -17.16 -4.50 7.54
CA THR A 116 -18.54 -4.28 7.07
C THR A 116 -18.74 -2.95 6.36
N ASP A 117 -18.10 -1.87 6.80
CA ASP A 117 -18.16 -0.57 6.11
C ASP A 117 -17.48 -0.64 4.74
N ASN A 118 -16.39 -1.40 4.62
CA ASN A 118 -15.75 -1.67 3.33
C ASN A 118 -16.66 -2.49 2.40
N CYS A 119 -17.41 -3.45 2.94
CA CYS A 119 -18.42 -4.19 2.19
C CYS A 119 -19.59 -3.28 1.75
N PHE A 120 -20.02 -2.35 2.61
CA PHE A 120 -21.04 -1.35 2.28
C PHE A 120 -20.57 -0.43 1.15
N ALA A 121 -19.32 0.04 1.20
CA ALA A 121 -18.73 0.83 0.14
C ALA A 121 -18.71 0.08 -1.21
N PHE A 122 -18.51 -1.24 -1.20
CA PHE A 122 -18.60 -2.06 -2.41
C PHE A 122 -20.01 -2.04 -3.02
N VAL A 123 -21.07 -2.11 -2.21
CA VAL A 123 -22.47 -2.07 -2.69
C VAL A 123 -22.78 -0.71 -3.32
N LEU A 124 -22.44 0.39 -2.64
CA LEU A 124 -22.60 1.73 -3.20
C LEU A 124 -21.82 1.91 -4.51
N TRP A 125 -20.65 1.29 -4.57
CA TRP A 125 -19.80 1.34 -5.73
C TRP A 125 -20.39 0.53 -6.90
N ALA A 126 -21.01 -0.62 -6.62
CA ALA A 126 -21.79 -1.37 -7.60
C ALA A 126 -23.00 -0.57 -8.12
N ASP A 127 -23.75 0.09 -7.24
CA ASP A 127 -24.90 0.93 -7.62
C ASP A 127 -24.48 2.12 -8.50
N SER A 128 -23.26 2.61 -8.32
CA SER A 128 -22.67 3.65 -9.19
C SER A 128 -22.23 3.13 -10.58
N GLY A 129 -22.42 1.84 -10.87
CA GLY A 129 -21.89 1.18 -12.07
C GLY A 129 -20.37 1.03 -12.04
N PHE A 130 -19.78 0.88 -10.85
CA PHE A 130 -18.34 0.80 -10.63
C PHE A 130 -17.54 2.00 -11.15
N ALA A 131 -18.04 3.21 -10.91
CA ALA A 131 -17.32 4.44 -11.26
C ALA A 131 -15.89 4.45 -10.67
N ARG A 132 -14.89 4.76 -11.50
CA ARG A 132 -13.45 4.79 -11.11
C ARG A 132 -12.93 3.50 -10.47
N MET A 133 -13.19 2.37 -11.12
CA MET A 133 -12.77 1.06 -10.62
C MET A 133 -11.26 0.90 -10.34
N PRO A 134 -10.86 0.31 -9.18
CA PRO A 134 -9.50 -0.09 -8.89
C PRO A 134 -8.91 -0.95 -9.99
N LEU A 135 -7.64 -0.69 -10.31
CA LEU A 135 -6.93 -1.39 -11.37
C LEU A 135 -6.87 -2.90 -11.14
N THR A 136 -6.81 -3.36 -9.89
CA THR A 136 -6.79 -4.79 -9.55
C THR A 136 -8.07 -5.51 -9.94
N LEU A 137 -9.22 -4.85 -9.84
CA LEU A 137 -10.50 -5.42 -10.25
C LEU A 137 -10.67 -5.36 -11.77
N ARG A 138 -10.21 -4.27 -12.40
CA ARG A 138 -10.15 -4.17 -13.87
C ARG A 138 -9.27 -5.26 -14.48
N ASP A 139 -8.10 -5.51 -13.88
CA ASP A 139 -7.19 -6.59 -14.30
C ASP A 139 -7.86 -7.97 -14.14
N ALA A 140 -8.70 -8.15 -13.10
CA ALA A 140 -9.45 -9.39 -12.90
C ALA A 140 -10.58 -9.58 -13.92
N ILE A 141 -11.31 -8.52 -14.28
CA ILE A 141 -12.32 -8.56 -15.34
C ILE A 141 -11.68 -8.87 -16.69
N LEU A 142 -10.56 -8.21 -17.01
CA LEU A 142 -9.80 -8.49 -18.23
C LEU A 142 -9.37 -9.96 -18.31
N TYR A 143 -8.89 -10.53 -17.21
CA TYR A 143 -8.54 -11.95 -17.15
C TYR A 143 -9.75 -12.87 -17.37
N CYS A 144 -10.92 -12.50 -16.86
CA CYS A 144 -12.16 -13.25 -17.09
C CYS A 144 -12.65 -13.19 -18.55
N GLN A 145 -12.31 -12.12 -19.29
CA GLN A 145 -12.61 -12.01 -20.73
C GLN A 145 -11.58 -12.76 -21.58
N ASP A 146 -10.30 -12.51 -21.33
CA ASP A 146 -9.17 -13.06 -22.08
C ASP A 146 -7.99 -13.33 -21.11
N PRO A 147 -7.84 -14.60 -20.67
CA PRO A 147 -6.74 -14.99 -19.80
C PRO A 147 -5.36 -14.77 -20.41
N GLU A 148 -5.18 -15.02 -21.72
CA GLU A 148 -3.88 -14.94 -22.39
C GLU A 148 -3.41 -13.48 -22.46
N GLU A 149 -4.31 -12.57 -22.84
CA GLU A 149 -3.99 -11.14 -22.90
C GLU A 149 -3.68 -10.57 -21.51
N ALA A 150 -4.44 -10.99 -20.50
CA ALA A 150 -4.21 -10.56 -19.13
C ALA A 150 -2.85 -11.03 -18.61
N GLU A 151 -2.44 -12.26 -18.90
CA GLU A 151 -1.11 -12.77 -18.54
C GLU A 151 0.01 -12.00 -19.24
N ARG A 152 -0.17 -11.67 -20.53
CA ARG A 152 0.80 -10.89 -21.31
C ARG A 152 1.01 -9.50 -20.72
N LYS A 153 -0.07 -8.78 -20.43
CA LYS A 153 -0.01 -7.45 -19.77
C LYS A 153 0.61 -7.51 -18.38
N LYS A 154 0.29 -8.56 -17.60
CA LYS A 154 0.87 -8.78 -16.27
C LYS A 154 2.38 -9.03 -16.35
N ALA A 155 2.83 -9.82 -17.32
CA ALA A 155 4.25 -10.08 -17.56
C ALA A 155 4.99 -8.79 -17.97
N GLU A 156 4.40 -7.99 -18.87
CA GLU A 156 4.97 -6.70 -19.27
C GLU A 156 5.09 -5.71 -18.09
N LYS A 157 4.03 -5.57 -17.29
CA LYS A 157 4.02 -4.74 -16.08
C LYS A 157 5.09 -5.17 -15.08
N THR A 158 5.26 -6.48 -14.89
CA THR A 158 6.29 -7.03 -13.99
C THR A 158 7.68 -6.69 -14.49
N ARG A 159 7.95 -6.88 -15.80
CA ARG A 159 9.23 -6.50 -16.43
C ARG A 159 9.53 -5.01 -16.25
N ARG A 160 8.52 -4.14 -16.42
CA ARG A 160 8.67 -2.70 -16.24
C ARG A 160 9.00 -2.33 -14.79
N CYS A 161 8.28 -2.91 -13.82
CA CYS A 161 8.55 -2.70 -12.40
C CYS A 161 9.95 -3.20 -12.00
N ASP A 162 10.38 -4.35 -12.52
CA ASP A 162 11.70 -4.91 -12.20
C ASP A 162 12.84 -4.09 -12.80
N LEU A 163 12.64 -3.53 -14.00
CA LEU A 163 13.58 -2.58 -14.60
C LEU A 163 13.72 -1.32 -13.73
N ILE A 164 12.61 -0.73 -13.30
CA ILE A 164 12.60 0.45 -12.42
C ILE A 164 13.30 0.14 -11.09
N ARG A 165 13.00 -1.02 -10.48
CA ARG A 165 13.67 -1.47 -9.25
C ARG A 165 15.17 -1.67 -9.44
N LYS A 166 15.61 -2.19 -10.60
CA LYS A 166 17.04 -2.34 -10.91
C LYS A 166 17.73 -0.98 -11.00
N ILE A 167 17.15 -0.04 -11.76
CA ILE A 167 17.67 1.33 -11.89
C ILE A 167 17.77 2.00 -10.52
N PHE A 168 16.72 1.90 -9.71
CA PHE A 168 16.71 2.51 -8.38
C PHE A 168 17.77 1.91 -7.45
N ARG A 169 17.97 0.58 -7.49
CA ARG A 169 19.02 -0.10 -6.73
C ARG A 169 20.42 0.36 -7.16
N GLU A 170 20.67 0.46 -8.46
CA GLU A 170 21.95 0.94 -8.98
C GLU A 170 22.22 2.40 -8.57
N GLN A 171 21.22 3.27 -8.67
CA GLN A 171 21.33 4.67 -8.22
C GLN A 171 21.55 4.77 -6.72
N LYS A 172 20.90 3.92 -5.91
CA LYS A 172 21.12 3.88 -4.46
C LYS A 172 22.55 3.46 -4.14
N LEU A 173 23.07 2.41 -4.78
CA LEU A 173 24.44 1.94 -4.56
C LEU A 173 25.49 3.01 -4.93
N LYS A 174 25.27 3.77 -6.02
CA LYS A 174 26.13 4.90 -6.38
C LYS A 174 26.13 5.98 -5.31
N ARG A 175 24.94 6.42 -4.87
CA ARG A 175 24.82 7.40 -3.78
C ARG A 175 25.48 6.92 -2.48
N ASP A 176 25.26 5.66 -2.11
CA ASP A 176 25.85 5.07 -0.89
C ASP A 176 27.38 4.93 -1.02
N ALA A 177 27.94 4.79 -2.23
CA ALA A 177 29.38 4.80 -2.46
C ALA A 177 29.95 6.23 -2.35
N GLU A 178 29.30 7.21 -2.98
CA GLU A 178 29.68 8.63 -2.88
C GLU A 178 29.66 9.14 -1.42
N ILE A 179 28.64 8.76 -0.65
CA ILE A 179 28.55 9.10 0.77
C ILE A 179 29.72 8.50 1.55
N ARG A 180 30.02 7.21 1.35
CA ARG A 180 31.13 6.53 2.03
C ARG A 180 32.48 7.15 1.69
N GLU A 181 32.71 7.49 0.43
CA GLU A 181 33.93 8.18 0.01
C GLU A 181 34.05 9.56 0.66
N ALA A 182 32.96 10.34 0.68
CA ALA A 182 32.93 11.64 1.35
C ALA A 182 33.15 11.53 2.87
N GLU A 183 32.62 10.50 3.53
CA GLU A 183 32.85 10.22 4.94
C GLU A 183 34.30 9.84 5.23
N LEU A 184 34.91 9.00 4.37
CA LEU A 184 36.34 8.66 4.45
C LEU A 184 37.20 9.91 4.32
N LEU A 185 36.96 10.75 3.31
CA LEU A 185 37.68 12.01 3.12
C LEU A 185 37.53 12.96 4.32
N LYS A 186 36.32 13.07 4.88
CA LYS A 186 36.07 13.85 6.10
C LYS A 186 36.83 13.31 7.30
N THR A 187 36.86 11.98 7.46
CA THR A 187 37.55 11.31 8.56
C THR A 187 39.05 11.55 8.46
N LEU A 188 39.65 11.28 7.30
CA LEU A 188 41.08 11.53 7.05
C LEU A 188 41.45 12.99 7.32
N ARG A 189 40.64 13.93 6.82
CA ARG A 189 40.86 15.36 7.06
C ARG A 189 40.78 15.71 8.55
N ASN A 190 39.84 15.13 9.29
CA ASN A 190 39.70 15.36 10.72
C ASN A 190 40.86 14.74 11.52
N ASP A 191 41.34 13.57 11.13
CA ASP A 191 42.47 12.89 11.79
C ASP A 191 43.75 13.73 11.66
N GLU A 192 44.05 14.26 10.46
CA GLU A 192 45.17 15.20 10.27
C GLU A 192 44.98 16.47 11.10
N ARG A 193 43.75 16.99 11.15
CA ARG A 193 43.42 18.17 11.97
C ARG A 193 43.72 17.93 13.45
N ILE A 194 43.33 16.77 13.97
CA ILE A 194 43.56 16.38 15.37
C ILE A 194 45.06 16.16 15.61
N ARG A 195 45.75 15.42 14.72
CA ARG A 195 47.19 15.14 14.82
C ARG A 195 47.99 16.43 14.89
N LEU A 196 47.76 17.34 13.94
CA LEU A 196 48.45 18.63 13.86
C LEU A 196 48.06 19.58 15.00
N GLY A 197 46.80 19.50 15.46
CA GLY A 197 46.33 20.26 16.63
C GLY A 197 47.04 19.86 17.94
N HIS A 198 47.57 18.65 18.03
CA HIS A 198 48.37 18.19 19.17
C HIS A 198 49.87 18.49 19.06
N MET A 199 50.35 19.02 17.92
CA MET A 199 51.77 19.32 17.70
C MET A 199 52.15 20.73 18.19
N GLY A 200 53.37 20.89 18.67
CA GLY A 200 53.92 22.19 19.03
C GLY A 200 54.36 23.01 17.81
N TRP A 201 54.41 24.34 17.95
CA TRP A 201 54.85 25.26 16.87
C TRP A 201 56.21 24.91 16.24
N ARG A 202 57.18 24.44 17.05
CA ARG A 202 58.50 24.03 16.54
C ARG A 202 58.42 22.75 15.69
N GLU A 203 57.56 21.82 16.07
CA GLU A 203 57.35 20.57 15.37
C GLU A 203 56.62 20.81 14.05
N LEU A 204 55.58 21.65 14.05
CA LEU A 204 54.88 22.10 12.84
C LEU A 204 55.83 22.74 11.82
N MET A 205 56.72 23.64 12.27
CA MET A 205 57.71 24.29 11.40
C MET A 205 58.76 23.31 10.87
N THR A 206 59.07 22.25 11.61
CA THR A 206 60.00 21.20 11.18
C THR A 206 59.35 20.33 10.11
N GLU A 207 58.10 19.89 10.34
CA GLU A 207 57.33 19.10 9.37
C GLU A 207 57.04 19.88 8.08
N GLN A 208 56.86 21.21 8.15
CA GLN A 208 56.69 22.08 6.98
C GLN A 208 57.98 22.21 6.15
N ARG A 209 59.15 22.23 6.81
CA ARG A 209 60.45 22.30 6.14
C ARG A 209 60.89 20.97 5.55
N ALA A 210 60.43 19.87 6.14
CA ALA A 210 60.66 18.51 5.68
C ALA A 210 59.60 18.02 4.67
N ASP A 211 58.62 18.87 4.32
CA ASP A 211 57.59 18.53 3.35
C ASP A 211 58.20 18.43 1.94
N GLU A 212 58.24 17.22 1.40
CA GLU A 212 58.73 16.93 0.05
C GLU A 212 57.64 17.11 -1.02
N GLY A 213 56.42 17.50 -0.61
CA GLY A 213 55.33 17.78 -1.54
C GLY A 213 54.67 16.54 -2.11
N GLY A 214 54.49 15.49 -1.30
CA GLY A 214 53.79 14.28 -1.73
C GLY A 214 52.32 14.54 -2.09
N ASP A 215 51.80 13.70 -3.00
CA ASP A 215 50.46 13.83 -3.60
C ASP A 215 49.39 13.01 -2.85
N SER A 216 49.71 12.44 -1.68
CA SER A 216 48.71 11.71 -0.88
C SER A 216 47.64 12.66 -0.35
N LEU A 217 46.37 12.22 -0.32
CA LEU A 217 45.27 13.00 0.26
C LEU A 217 45.52 13.42 1.72
N SER A 218 46.20 12.57 2.51
CA SER A 218 46.58 12.90 3.89
C SER A 218 47.63 14.02 3.92
N GLU A 219 48.64 13.97 3.04
CA GLU A 219 49.68 15.01 2.95
C GLU A 219 49.12 16.34 2.45
N LEU A 220 48.20 16.30 1.48
CA LEU A 220 47.48 17.48 0.99
C LEU A 220 46.65 18.13 2.11
N PHE A 221 45.87 17.35 2.86
CA PHE A 221 45.08 17.88 3.99
C PHE A 221 45.97 18.40 5.12
N ALA A 222 47.06 17.70 5.44
CA ALA A 222 48.03 18.15 6.43
C ALA A 222 48.69 19.47 6.02
N ARG A 223 49.12 19.59 4.76
CA ARG A 223 49.74 20.81 4.22
C ARG A 223 48.77 22.00 4.23
N ASP A 224 47.54 21.80 3.77
CA ASP A 224 46.50 22.84 3.79
C ASP A 224 46.24 23.33 5.20
N PHE A 225 46.12 22.40 6.17
CA PHE A 225 45.84 22.75 7.56
C PHE A 225 47.03 23.39 8.29
N ARG A 226 48.25 22.85 8.13
CA ARG A 226 49.49 23.48 8.65
C ARG A 226 49.66 24.90 8.12
N SER A 227 49.43 25.09 6.83
CA SER A 227 49.53 26.40 6.20
C SER A 227 48.51 27.39 6.77
N ALA A 228 47.27 26.94 7.01
CA ALA A 228 46.24 27.76 7.65
C ALA A 228 46.60 28.10 9.12
N MET A 229 47.14 27.14 9.88
CA MET A 229 47.64 27.38 11.25
C MET A 229 48.76 28.43 11.29
N LEU A 230 49.76 28.30 10.40
CA LEU A 230 50.90 29.21 10.31
C LEU A 230 50.50 30.62 9.87
N ARG A 231 49.43 30.75 9.08
CA ARG A 231 48.84 32.04 8.70
C ARG A 231 47.92 32.64 9.77
N GLY A 232 47.63 31.91 10.86
CA GLY A 232 46.72 32.34 11.92
C GLY A 232 45.24 32.33 11.51
N GLU A 233 44.88 31.63 10.43
CA GLU A 233 43.51 31.57 9.89
C GLU A 233 42.60 30.60 10.64
N VAL A 234 43.18 29.77 11.52
CA VAL A 234 42.46 28.79 12.33
C VAL A 234 42.38 29.33 13.77
N MET A 235 41.55 30.35 14.01
CA MET A 235 41.12 30.74 15.35
C MET A 235 39.62 30.46 15.52
N GLN A 236 39.33 29.45 16.35
CA GLN A 236 38.05 28.93 16.83
C GLN A 236 37.11 28.30 15.79
#